data_AF-A0A2E2D2M3-F1
#
_entry.id   AF-A0A2E2D2M3-F1
#
_cell.length_a   1.000
_cell.length_b   1.000
_cell.length_c   1.000
_cell.angle_alpha   90.00
_cell.angle_beta   90.00
_cell.angle_gamma   90.00
#
_symmetry.space_group_name_H-M   'P 1'
#
loop_
_entity.id
_entity.type
_entity.pdbx_description
1 polymer ?
#
loop_
_entity_poly.entity_id
_entity_poly.type
_entity_poly.pdbx_seq_one_letter_code
_entity_poly.pdbx_strand_id
1 'polypeptide(L)'
;MGHKKISFSKEVADTLGLESAVILDLYNQNILNTDSYDDLFSSIKENAAYLSAEKIKSSVDKLVKYKFIIVHGMHKKQNFEVRSASKNNNSNSLNDNWMPSVETYEVIAMTKMPKEFISLKLKEFKIYWIERGQQKNNWNSTFIDFIRREWAKELNSNKSVPHIIDENWYPDDDVFDILNLSEITKDSALKYLSEFILYWKDKGTAFTTWNSKFIDHVKRRHILNNNLGNDEEDKKYSEPGKYKQDFKTRKNDNTWAKEINLD
;
A
#
# COMPACT_ATOMS: atom_id res chain seq x y z
N MET A 1 -28.61 -1.12 62.45
CA MET A 1 -28.19 -1.86 61.24
C MET A 1 -27.89 -0.85 60.16
N GLY A 2 -26.62 -0.56 59.89
CA GLY A 2 -26.24 0.38 58.84
C GLY A 2 -26.43 -0.28 57.47
N HIS A 3 -27.23 0.31 56.59
CA HIS A 3 -27.35 -0.17 55.23
C HIS A 3 -26.05 0.13 54.48
N LYS A 4 -25.18 -0.88 54.30
CA LYS A 4 -24.00 -0.78 53.44
C LYS A 4 -24.49 -0.66 52.00
N LYS A 5 -24.49 0.57 51.46
CA LYS A 5 -24.87 0.85 50.07
C LYS A 5 -23.66 0.57 49.19
N ILE A 6 -23.88 -0.15 48.10
CA ILE A 6 -22.88 -0.41 47.07
C ILE A 6 -23.26 0.47 45.87
N SER A 7 -22.32 1.25 45.36
CA SER A 7 -22.54 2.20 44.28
C SER A 7 -21.47 2.01 43.23
N PHE A 8 -21.83 1.47 42.07
CA PHE A 8 -20.91 1.27 40.96
C PHE A 8 -21.32 2.11 39.75
N SER A 9 -20.37 2.36 38.86
CA SER A 9 -20.64 3.07 37.59
C SER A 9 -21.52 2.20 36.68
N LYS A 10 -22.51 2.84 36.06
CA LYS A 10 -23.39 2.21 35.08
C LYS A 10 -22.60 1.75 33.85
N GLU A 11 -21.65 2.56 33.38
CA GLU A 11 -20.83 2.24 32.21
C GLU A 11 -19.97 0.98 32.44
N VAL A 12 -19.44 0.81 33.65
CA VAL A 12 -18.64 -0.36 34.03
C VAL A 12 -19.52 -1.62 34.09
N ALA A 13 -20.74 -1.51 34.62
CA ALA A 13 -21.68 -2.62 34.68
C ALA A 13 -22.12 -3.08 33.28
N ASP A 14 -22.38 -2.14 32.36
CA ASP A 14 -22.80 -2.44 31.00
C ASP A 14 -21.68 -3.10 30.17
N THR A 15 -20.41 -2.77 30.45
CA THR A 15 -19.25 -3.25 29.67
C THR A 15 -18.61 -4.52 30.23
N LEU A 16 -18.48 -4.65 31.55
CA LEU A 16 -17.76 -5.75 32.21
C LEU A 16 -18.68 -6.70 33.00
N GLY A 17 -19.95 -6.34 33.16
CA GLY A 17 -20.96 -7.05 33.95
C GLY A 17 -21.09 -6.51 35.37
N LEU A 18 -22.27 -6.70 35.96
CA LEU A 18 -22.63 -6.23 37.30
C LEU A 18 -21.67 -6.76 38.38
N GLU A 19 -21.32 -8.04 38.30
CA GLU A 19 -20.43 -8.70 39.25
C GLU A 19 -19.02 -8.09 39.23
N SER A 20 -18.51 -7.76 38.05
CA SER A 20 -17.20 -7.12 37.88
C SER A 20 -17.23 -5.67 38.38
N ALA A 21 -18.32 -4.95 38.13
CA ALA A 21 -18.49 -3.57 38.58
C ALA A 21 -18.55 -3.44 40.10
N VAL A 22 -19.25 -4.38 40.76
CA VAL A 22 -19.30 -4.47 42.23
C VAL A 22 -17.93 -4.77 42.82
N ILE A 23 -17.20 -5.73 42.25
CA ILE A 23 -15.86 -6.10 42.75
C ILE A 23 -14.87 -4.94 42.56
N LEU A 24 -14.96 -4.21 41.45
CA LEU A 24 -14.12 -3.05 41.18
C LEU A 24 -14.42 -1.88 42.14
N ASP A 25 -15.69 -1.66 42.50
CA ASP A 25 -16.06 -0.65 43.50
C ASP A 25 -15.51 -1.03 44.90
N LEU A 26 -15.63 -2.29 45.30
CA LEU A 26 -15.05 -2.77 46.57
C LEU A 26 -13.52 -2.65 46.61
N TYR A 27 -12.86 -2.88 45.47
CA TYR A 27 -11.43 -2.63 45.31
C TYR A 27 -11.09 -1.15 45.45
N ASN A 28 -11.82 -0.27 44.77
CA ASN A 28 -11.60 1.19 44.84
C ASN A 28 -11.86 1.77 46.24
N GLN A 29 -12.76 1.17 47.01
CA GLN A 29 -12.99 1.51 48.41
C GLN A 29 -11.90 0.96 49.36
N ASN A 30 -10.89 0.27 48.81
CA ASN A 30 -9.75 -0.31 49.53
C ASN A 30 -10.15 -1.33 50.61
N ILE A 31 -11.30 -1.99 50.42
CA ILE A 31 -11.87 -2.96 51.37
C ILE A 31 -11.29 -4.38 51.13
N LEU A 32 -10.70 -4.60 49.95
CA LEU A 32 -10.18 -5.90 49.54
C LEU A 32 -8.70 -6.03 49.87
N ASN A 33 -8.30 -7.17 50.43
CA ASN A 33 -6.88 -7.52 50.51
C ASN A 33 -6.39 -7.97 49.12
N THR A 34 -5.23 -7.46 48.70
CA THR A 34 -4.64 -7.66 47.37
C THR A 34 -3.30 -8.38 47.40
N ASP A 35 -2.91 -8.88 48.58
CA ASP A 35 -1.64 -9.55 48.82
C ASP A 35 -1.55 -10.91 48.11
N SER A 36 -2.68 -11.62 47.98
CA SER A 36 -2.78 -12.90 47.27
C SER A 36 -4.15 -13.06 46.60
N TYR A 37 -4.23 -13.90 45.56
CA TYR A 37 -5.50 -14.20 44.87
C TYR A 37 -6.53 -14.84 45.79
N ASP A 38 -6.08 -15.74 46.67
CA ASP A 38 -6.95 -16.44 47.62
C ASP A 38 -7.43 -15.52 48.75
N ASP A 39 -6.60 -14.55 49.13
CA ASP A 39 -6.95 -13.51 50.11
C ASP A 39 -7.99 -12.55 49.52
N LEU A 40 -7.79 -12.12 48.27
CA LEU A 40 -8.74 -11.30 47.54
C LEU A 40 -10.08 -12.03 47.36
N PHE A 41 -10.04 -13.32 47.02
CA PHE A 41 -11.23 -14.14 46.90
C PHE A 41 -11.99 -14.26 48.22
N SER A 42 -11.26 -14.43 49.33
CA SER A 42 -11.84 -14.52 50.68
C SER A 42 -12.45 -13.19 51.12
N SER A 43 -11.76 -12.07 50.89
CA SER A 43 -12.28 -10.72 51.19
C SER A 43 -13.51 -10.36 50.36
N ILE A 44 -13.57 -10.79 49.08
CA ILE A 44 -14.76 -10.59 48.24
C ILE A 44 -15.91 -11.46 48.76
N LYS A 45 -15.67 -12.71 49.14
CA LYS A 45 -16.73 -13.60 49.65
C LYS A 45 -17.34 -13.10 50.96
N GLU A 46 -16.54 -12.48 51.83
CA GLU A 46 -17.02 -11.87 53.07
C GLU A 46 -17.87 -10.61 52.81
N ASN A 47 -17.47 -9.77 51.86
CA ASN A 47 -18.15 -8.50 51.58
C ASN A 47 -19.29 -8.60 50.55
N ALA A 48 -19.27 -9.64 49.70
CA ALA A 48 -20.23 -9.90 48.64
C ALA A 48 -20.74 -11.34 48.73
N ALA A 49 -21.27 -11.73 49.90
CA ALA A 49 -21.83 -13.06 50.17
C ALA A 49 -22.99 -13.48 49.23
N TYR A 50 -23.55 -12.54 48.48
CA TYR A 50 -24.58 -12.76 47.47
C TYR A 50 -24.04 -13.17 46.09
N LEU A 51 -22.71 -13.15 45.87
CA LEU A 51 -22.08 -13.60 44.63
C LEU A 51 -21.65 -15.07 44.74
N SER A 52 -21.94 -15.84 43.70
CA SER A 52 -21.46 -17.24 43.60
C SER A 52 -19.94 -17.28 43.38
N ALA A 53 -19.28 -18.28 43.98
CA ALA A 53 -17.84 -18.49 43.87
C ALA A 53 -17.32 -18.52 42.41
N GLU A 54 -18.06 -19.12 41.48
CA GLU A 54 -17.69 -19.19 40.07
C GLU A 54 -17.70 -17.82 39.37
N LYS A 55 -18.70 -17.00 39.67
CA LYS A 55 -18.82 -15.64 39.14
C LYS A 55 -17.73 -14.71 39.68
N ILE A 56 -17.39 -14.82 40.96
CA ILE A 56 -16.28 -14.06 41.55
C ILE A 56 -14.99 -14.40 40.80
N LYS A 57 -14.71 -15.68 40.60
CA LYS A 57 -13.50 -16.14 39.89
C LYS A 57 -13.42 -15.55 38.47
N SER A 58 -14.51 -15.69 37.69
CA SER A 58 -14.55 -15.18 36.31
C SER A 58 -14.43 -13.66 36.24
N SER A 59 -15.06 -12.93 37.16
CA SER A 59 -14.97 -11.47 37.23
C SER A 59 -13.59 -10.99 37.65
N VAL A 60 -12.98 -11.61 38.66
CA VAL A 60 -11.59 -11.29 39.07
C VAL A 60 -10.62 -11.57 37.93
N ASP A 61 -10.74 -12.70 37.23
CA ASP A 61 -9.88 -13.03 36.09
C ASP A 61 -10.02 -12.00 34.95
N LYS A 62 -11.25 -11.52 34.69
CA LYS A 62 -11.49 -10.42 33.73
C LYS A 62 -10.83 -9.13 34.19
N LEU A 63 -11.03 -8.73 35.44
CA LEU A 63 -10.47 -7.50 36.00
C LEU A 63 -8.94 -7.51 36.00
N VAL A 64 -8.32 -8.65 36.30
CA VAL A 64 -6.87 -8.86 36.20
C VAL A 64 -6.40 -8.81 34.74
N LYS A 65 -7.11 -9.46 33.81
CA LYS A 65 -6.77 -9.44 32.37
C LYS A 65 -6.77 -8.02 31.79
N TYR A 66 -7.72 -7.19 32.18
CA TYR A 66 -7.83 -5.80 31.73
C TYR A 66 -7.07 -4.80 32.62
N LYS A 67 -6.31 -5.28 33.61
CA LYS A 67 -5.50 -4.47 34.54
C LYS A 67 -6.29 -3.47 35.39
N PHE A 68 -7.57 -3.74 35.66
CA PHE A 68 -8.38 -2.91 36.57
C PHE A 68 -8.06 -3.18 38.05
N ILE A 69 -7.52 -4.36 38.37
CA ILE A 69 -7.06 -4.74 39.71
C ILE A 69 -5.62 -5.25 39.60
N ILE A 70 -4.75 -4.80 40.50
CA ILE A 70 -3.37 -5.29 40.63
C ILE A 70 -3.34 -6.24 41.82
N VAL A 71 -3.16 -7.53 41.56
CA VAL A 71 -2.91 -8.55 42.59
C VAL A 71 -1.40 -8.76 42.69
N HIS A 72 -0.82 -8.50 43.86
CA HIS A 72 0.61 -8.77 44.08
C HIS A 72 0.85 -10.28 43.95
N GLY A 73 1.72 -10.69 43.03
CA GLY A 73 2.03 -12.11 42.76
C GLY A 73 1.55 -12.65 41.40
N MET A 74 0.66 -11.97 40.67
CA MET A 74 0.28 -12.34 39.30
C MET A 74 1.01 -11.50 38.23
N HIS A 75 2.34 -11.50 38.24
CA HIS A 75 3.12 -11.00 37.10
C HIS A 75 3.19 -12.05 35.99
N LYS A 76 2.09 -12.27 35.26
CA LYS A 76 2.24 -12.85 33.91
C LYS A 76 2.88 -11.78 33.04
N LYS A 77 4.18 -11.91 32.76
CA LYS A 77 4.85 -11.21 31.65
C LYS A 77 4.05 -11.48 30.38
N GLN A 78 3.15 -10.57 30.02
CA GLN A 78 2.55 -10.58 28.70
C GLN A 78 3.57 -9.98 27.75
N ASN A 79 4.37 -10.87 27.14
CA ASN A 79 5.17 -10.53 25.99
C ASN A 79 4.19 -10.18 24.86
N PHE A 80 3.83 -8.91 24.73
CA PHE A 80 3.24 -8.39 23.51
C PHE A 80 4.36 -8.34 22.47
N GLU A 81 4.71 -9.49 21.93
CA GLU A 81 5.47 -9.51 20.68
C GLU A 81 4.57 -8.88 19.63
N VAL A 82 5.04 -7.76 19.07
CA VAL A 82 4.53 -7.26 17.79
C VAL A 82 4.63 -8.44 16.83
N ARG A 83 3.49 -8.98 16.40
CA ARG A 83 3.49 -9.96 15.31
C ARG A 83 4.06 -9.25 14.10
N SER A 84 5.35 -9.46 13.85
CA SER A 84 5.96 -9.10 12.58
C SER A 84 5.17 -9.81 11.48
N ALA A 85 4.96 -9.13 10.35
CA ALA A 85 4.26 -9.69 9.21
C ALA A 85 4.81 -11.11 8.96
N SER A 86 3.93 -12.09 8.77
CA SER A 86 4.31 -13.48 8.52
C SER A 86 5.34 -13.51 7.40
N LYS A 87 6.62 -13.66 7.76
CA LYS A 87 7.68 -13.91 6.79
C LYS A 87 7.40 -15.30 6.26
N ASN A 88 6.72 -15.36 5.12
CA ASN A 88 6.70 -16.56 4.30
C ASN A 88 8.16 -16.83 3.91
N ASN A 89 8.83 -17.69 4.68
CA ASN A 89 10.24 -18.07 4.53
C ASN A 89 10.52 -18.89 3.26
N ASN A 90 9.53 -19.03 2.36
CA ASN A 90 9.67 -19.72 1.09
C ASN A 90 10.02 -18.73 -0.04
N SER A 91 11.08 -17.94 0.15
CA SER A 91 11.67 -17.18 -0.95
C SER A 91 12.57 -18.12 -1.76
N ASN A 92 11.99 -18.83 -2.72
CA ASN A 92 12.75 -19.72 -3.58
C ASN A 92 13.22 -18.96 -4.83
N SER A 93 14.44 -19.23 -5.27
CA SER A 93 14.86 -18.87 -6.61
C SER A 93 13.97 -19.60 -7.62
N LEU A 94 13.71 -18.96 -8.76
CA LEU A 94 12.95 -19.60 -9.83
C LEU A 94 13.73 -20.81 -10.34
N ASN A 95 13.09 -21.98 -10.40
CA ASN A 95 13.68 -23.19 -10.97
C ASN A 95 13.14 -23.41 -12.39
N ASP A 96 13.85 -24.22 -13.19
CA ASP A 96 13.45 -24.48 -14.59
C ASP A 96 12.12 -25.24 -14.68
N ASN A 97 11.81 -26.05 -13.67
CA ASN A 97 10.56 -26.80 -13.57
C ASN A 97 9.37 -25.95 -13.10
N TRP A 98 9.57 -24.68 -12.77
CA TRP A 98 8.51 -23.83 -12.25
C TRP A 98 7.41 -23.68 -13.29
N MET A 99 6.16 -23.76 -12.87
CA MET A 99 5.02 -23.43 -13.72
C MET A 99 4.07 -22.50 -12.96
N PRO A 100 3.42 -21.54 -13.64
CA PRO A 100 2.37 -20.75 -13.03
C PRO A 100 1.26 -21.65 -12.48
N SER A 101 0.62 -21.22 -11.39
CA SER A 101 -0.51 -21.96 -10.82
C SER A 101 -1.72 -21.96 -11.77
N VAL A 102 -2.68 -22.88 -11.54
CA VAL A 102 -3.91 -22.97 -12.34
C VAL A 102 -4.67 -21.64 -12.30
N GLU A 103 -4.76 -21.02 -11.13
CA GLU A 103 -5.42 -19.72 -10.93
C GLU A 103 -4.72 -18.62 -11.74
N THR A 104 -3.39 -18.71 -11.88
CA THR A 104 -2.62 -17.77 -12.70
C THR A 104 -3.01 -17.88 -14.17
N TYR A 105 -3.18 -19.11 -14.67
CA TYR A 105 -3.66 -19.34 -16.04
C TYR A 105 -5.11 -18.91 -16.22
N GLU A 106 -5.98 -19.08 -15.24
CA GLU A 106 -7.36 -18.59 -15.29
C GLU A 106 -7.41 -17.06 -15.42
N VAL A 107 -6.63 -16.35 -14.61
CA VAL A 107 -6.52 -14.88 -14.68
C VAL A 107 -5.99 -14.43 -16.06
N ILE A 108 -5.03 -15.17 -16.62
CA ILE A 108 -4.52 -14.87 -17.97
C ILE A 108 -5.57 -15.23 -19.03
N ALA A 109 -6.33 -16.32 -18.88
CA ALA A 109 -7.36 -16.73 -19.83
C ALA A 109 -8.55 -15.75 -19.90
N MET A 110 -8.81 -14.97 -18.84
CA MET A 110 -9.74 -13.85 -18.88
C MET A 110 -9.29 -12.74 -19.85
N THR A 111 -8.01 -12.70 -20.21
CA THR A 111 -7.48 -11.77 -21.21
C THR A 111 -7.52 -12.39 -22.60
N LYS A 112 -7.72 -11.58 -23.66
CA LYS A 112 -7.76 -12.04 -25.06
C LYS A 112 -6.36 -12.36 -25.63
N MET A 113 -5.48 -12.99 -24.84
CA MET A 113 -4.10 -13.30 -25.25
C MET A 113 -4.02 -14.69 -25.91
N PRO A 114 -3.30 -14.84 -27.04
CA PRO A 114 -3.04 -16.15 -27.65
C PRO A 114 -2.23 -17.08 -26.72
N LYS A 115 -2.54 -18.37 -26.73
CA LYS A 115 -1.85 -19.36 -25.88
C LYS A 115 -0.39 -19.54 -26.28
N GLU A 116 -0.12 -19.45 -27.58
CA GLU A 116 1.21 -19.52 -28.17
C GLU A 116 2.12 -18.41 -27.62
N PHE A 117 1.60 -17.17 -27.56
CA PHE A 117 2.30 -16.03 -26.99
C PHE A 117 2.69 -16.27 -25.52
N ILE A 118 1.74 -16.74 -24.70
CA ILE A 118 1.98 -17.00 -23.27
C ILE A 118 3.07 -18.08 -23.11
N SER A 119 3.03 -19.15 -23.92
CA SER A 119 4.01 -20.23 -23.87
C SER A 119 5.43 -19.78 -24.22
N LEU A 120 5.57 -18.89 -25.20
CA LEU A 120 6.86 -18.34 -25.61
C LEU A 120 7.40 -17.42 -24.53
N LYS A 121 6.56 -16.51 -24.02
CA LYS A 121 6.92 -15.57 -22.95
C LYS A 121 7.21 -16.25 -21.62
N LEU A 122 6.61 -17.40 -21.34
CA LEU A 122 6.96 -18.21 -20.17
C LEU A 122 8.41 -18.69 -20.23
N LYS A 123 8.90 -19.11 -21.41
CA LYS A 123 10.30 -19.54 -21.58
C LYS A 123 11.26 -18.35 -21.35
N GLU A 124 10.97 -17.21 -21.95
CA GLU A 124 11.75 -15.98 -21.75
C GLU A 124 11.79 -15.56 -20.28
N PHE A 125 10.63 -15.60 -19.60
CA PHE A 125 10.52 -15.27 -18.18
C PHE A 125 11.40 -16.18 -17.32
N LYS A 126 11.37 -17.49 -17.57
CA LYS A 126 12.19 -18.46 -16.85
C LYS A 126 13.67 -18.15 -17.01
N ILE A 127 14.15 -18.02 -18.24
CA ILE A 127 15.57 -17.75 -18.54
C ILE A 127 16.02 -16.49 -17.79
N TYR A 128 15.28 -15.39 -17.94
CA TYR A 128 15.63 -14.11 -17.32
C TYR A 128 15.76 -14.19 -15.79
N TRP A 129 14.81 -14.85 -15.12
CA TRP A 129 14.79 -14.90 -13.66
C TRP A 129 15.69 -15.99 -13.06
N ILE A 130 15.93 -17.07 -13.80
CA ILE A 130 16.93 -18.09 -13.44
C ILE A 130 18.33 -17.47 -13.50
N GLU A 131 18.67 -16.76 -14.59
CA GLU A 131 19.96 -16.08 -14.72
C GLU A 131 20.18 -15.02 -13.64
N ARG A 132 19.10 -14.32 -13.23
CA ARG A 132 19.17 -13.34 -12.15
C ARG A 132 19.33 -13.94 -10.75
N GLY A 133 18.98 -15.21 -10.55
CA GLY A 133 19.07 -15.90 -9.25
C GLY A 133 18.32 -15.25 -8.09
N GLN A 134 17.36 -14.35 -8.34
CA GLN A 134 16.65 -13.63 -7.28
C GLN A 134 15.68 -14.55 -6.55
N GLN A 135 15.58 -14.39 -5.24
CA GLN A 135 14.61 -15.12 -4.42
C GLN A 135 13.33 -14.28 -4.27
N LYS A 136 12.19 -14.83 -4.69
CA LYS A 136 10.88 -14.22 -4.53
C LYS A 136 9.87 -15.28 -4.11
N ASN A 137 8.82 -14.86 -3.40
CA ASN A 137 7.70 -15.72 -3.03
C ASN A 137 6.45 -15.49 -3.91
N ASN A 138 6.50 -14.53 -4.84
CA ASN A 138 5.37 -14.05 -5.64
C ASN A 138 5.57 -14.22 -7.15
N TRP A 139 6.18 -15.34 -7.57
CA TRP A 139 6.44 -15.63 -8.98
C TRP A 139 5.19 -15.61 -9.87
N ASN A 140 4.07 -16.11 -9.36
CA ASN A 140 2.77 -16.09 -10.07
C ASN A 140 2.32 -14.67 -10.41
N SER A 141 2.27 -13.77 -9.41
CA SER A 141 1.89 -12.36 -9.63
C SER A 141 2.89 -11.63 -10.52
N THR A 142 4.19 -11.89 -10.32
CA THR A 142 5.25 -11.30 -11.14
C THR A 142 5.13 -11.72 -12.61
N PHE A 143 4.72 -12.96 -12.87
CA PHE A 143 4.48 -13.47 -14.22
C PHE A 143 3.25 -12.83 -14.87
N ILE A 144 2.15 -12.64 -14.12
CA ILE A 144 0.96 -11.93 -14.63
C ILE A 144 1.33 -10.51 -15.09
N ASP A 145 2.04 -9.76 -14.25
CA ASP A 145 2.45 -8.38 -14.57
C ASP A 145 3.41 -8.35 -15.76
N PHE A 146 4.33 -9.31 -15.83
CA PHE A 146 5.24 -9.47 -16.95
C PHE A 146 4.49 -9.69 -18.26
N ILE A 147 3.58 -10.67 -18.31
CA ILE A 147 2.80 -11.02 -19.50
C ILE A 147 1.91 -9.85 -19.93
N ARG A 148 1.24 -9.16 -18.99
CA ARG A 148 0.43 -7.97 -19.32
C ARG A 148 1.26 -6.88 -19.99
N ARG A 149 2.47 -6.61 -19.48
CA ARG A 149 3.37 -5.62 -20.06
C ARG A 149 3.88 -6.05 -21.43
N GLU A 150 4.27 -7.30 -21.60
CA GLU A 150 4.73 -7.82 -22.89
C GLU A 150 3.60 -7.84 -23.93
N TRP A 151 2.37 -8.16 -23.53
CA TRP A 151 1.21 -8.10 -24.40
C TRP A 151 0.88 -6.66 -24.83
N ALA A 152 0.94 -5.70 -23.90
CA ALA A 152 0.80 -4.30 -24.24
C ALA A 152 1.89 -3.85 -25.23
N LYS A 153 3.13 -4.34 -25.09
CA LYS A 153 4.18 -4.09 -26.07
C LYS A 153 3.87 -4.72 -27.42
N GLU A 154 3.41 -5.96 -27.48
CA GLU A 154 3.02 -6.60 -28.75
C GLU A 154 1.92 -5.82 -29.48
N LEU A 155 0.87 -5.41 -28.76
CA LEU A 155 -0.20 -4.59 -29.33
C LEU A 155 0.31 -3.26 -29.91
N ASN A 156 1.32 -2.67 -29.28
CA ASN A 156 1.92 -1.41 -29.74
C ASN A 156 3.02 -1.61 -30.79
N SER A 157 3.77 -2.71 -30.72
CA SER A 157 4.90 -3.04 -31.61
C SER A 157 4.40 -3.44 -32.99
N ASN A 158 3.24 -4.10 -33.07
CA ASN A 158 2.59 -4.42 -34.33
C ASN A 158 2.08 -3.17 -35.09
N LYS A 159 2.16 -1.95 -34.52
CA LYS A 159 1.75 -0.72 -35.20
C LYS A 159 2.80 -0.14 -36.16
N SER A 160 4.12 -0.38 -36.02
CA SER A 160 5.09 -0.02 -37.09
C SER A 160 6.55 -0.36 -36.73
N VAL A 161 7.36 -0.65 -37.77
CA VAL A 161 8.82 -0.52 -37.73
C VAL A 161 9.19 0.94 -37.38
N PRO A 162 10.30 1.21 -36.67
CA PRO A 162 10.75 2.57 -36.45
C PRO A 162 10.82 3.32 -37.79
N HIS A 163 10.04 4.39 -37.92
CA HIS A 163 9.98 5.18 -39.14
C HIS A 163 10.15 6.66 -38.79
N ILE A 164 10.71 7.40 -39.73
CA ILE A 164 10.76 8.86 -39.67
C ILE A 164 9.34 9.38 -39.86
N ILE A 165 8.98 10.47 -39.18
CA ILE A 165 7.66 11.07 -39.33
C ILE A 165 7.46 11.56 -40.78
N ASP A 166 6.33 11.20 -41.38
CA ASP A 166 5.94 11.67 -42.71
C ASP A 166 5.25 13.04 -42.64
N GLU A 167 5.25 13.79 -43.73
CA GLU A 167 4.56 15.09 -43.81
C GLU A 167 3.03 14.96 -43.72
N ASN A 168 2.49 13.83 -44.16
CA ASN A 168 1.08 13.48 -44.06
C ASN A 168 0.77 12.64 -42.82
N TRP A 169 1.73 12.52 -41.89
CA TRP A 169 1.50 11.76 -40.67
C TRP A 169 0.36 12.36 -39.86
N TYR A 170 -0.54 11.49 -39.40
CA TYR A 170 -1.70 11.89 -38.63
C TYR A 170 -1.86 10.96 -37.40
N PRO A 171 -2.16 11.49 -36.21
CA PRO A 171 -2.34 10.65 -35.01
C PRO A 171 -3.54 9.71 -35.14
N ASP A 172 -3.45 8.52 -34.54
CA ASP A 172 -4.59 7.59 -34.45
C ASP A 172 -5.77 8.23 -33.70
N ASP A 173 -7.00 7.80 -33.95
CA ASP A 173 -8.18 8.34 -33.26
C ASP A 173 -8.10 8.18 -31.72
N ASP A 174 -7.54 7.07 -31.23
CA ASP A 174 -7.27 6.80 -29.81
C ASP A 174 -6.49 7.94 -29.12
N VAL A 175 -5.64 8.66 -29.87
CA VAL A 175 -4.85 9.79 -29.35
C VAL A 175 -5.74 10.93 -28.89
N PHE A 176 -6.78 11.23 -29.67
CA PHE A 176 -7.72 12.30 -29.35
C PHE A 176 -8.60 11.93 -28.16
N ASP A 177 -8.98 10.66 -28.02
CA ASP A 177 -9.71 10.17 -26.84
C ASP A 177 -8.88 10.36 -25.56
N ILE A 178 -7.58 10.04 -25.60
CA ILE A 178 -6.67 10.23 -24.46
C ILE A 178 -6.49 11.72 -24.13
N LEU A 179 -6.41 12.59 -25.14
CA LEU A 179 -6.30 14.03 -24.93
C LEU A 179 -7.59 14.63 -24.36
N ASN A 180 -8.74 14.12 -24.77
CA ASN A 180 -10.04 14.55 -24.27
C ASN A 180 -10.21 14.28 -22.76
N LEU A 181 -9.61 13.20 -22.24
CA LEU A 181 -9.54 12.95 -20.78
C LEU A 181 -8.80 14.05 -20.01
N SER A 182 -7.95 14.83 -20.69
CA SER A 182 -7.22 15.97 -20.13
C SER A 182 -7.83 17.32 -20.51
N GLU A 183 -9.12 17.34 -20.88
CA GLU A 183 -9.86 18.53 -21.33
C GLU A 183 -9.29 19.19 -22.60
N ILE A 184 -8.51 18.45 -23.39
CA ILE A 184 -7.95 18.93 -24.66
C ILE A 184 -8.79 18.41 -25.82
N THR A 185 -9.50 19.30 -26.49
CA THR A 185 -10.32 18.94 -27.66
C THR A 185 -9.46 18.61 -28.88
N LYS A 186 -10.02 17.82 -29.81
CA LYS A 186 -9.38 17.46 -31.09
C LYS A 186 -8.89 18.68 -31.86
N ASP A 187 -9.72 19.72 -31.96
CA ASP A 187 -9.38 20.96 -32.66
C ASP A 187 -8.20 21.69 -32.02
N SER A 188 -8.13 21.71 -30.68
CA SER A 188 -7.01 22.31 -29.95
C SER A 188 -5.72 21.52 -30.13
N ALA A 189 -5.79 20.19 -30.18
CA ALA A 189 -4.64 19.33 -30.44
C ALA A 189 -4.07 19.52 -31.86
N LEU A 190 -4.96 19.62 -32.86
CA LEU A 190 -4.57 19.76 -34.27
C LEU A 190 -3.79 21.05 -34.57
N LYS A 191 -3.96 22.10 -33.77
CA LYS A 191 -3.16 23.33 -33.88
C LYS A 191 -1.65 23.10 -33.74
N TYR A 192 -1.25 22.05 -33.02
CA TYR A 192 0.16 21.72 -32.78
C TYR A 192 0.70 20.66 -33.74
N LEU A 193 -0.13 20.09 -34.61
CA LEU A 193 0.26 18.99 -35.50
C LEU A 193 1.33 19.43 -36.51
N SER A 194 1.15 20.58 -37.15
CA SER A 194 2.11 21.09 -38.14
C SER A 194 3.47 21.42 -37.53
N GLU A 195 3.49 22.07 -36.35
CA GLU A 195 4.71 22.35 -35.58
C GLU A 195 5.44 21.04 -35.22
N PHE A 196 4.69 20.04 -34.75
CA PHE A 196 5.23 18.73 -34.37
C PHE A 196 5.86 18.00 -35.55
N ILE A 197 5.16 17.92 -36.69
CA ILE A 197 5.65 17.27 -37.91
C ILE A 197 6.92 17.97 -38.39
N LEU A 198 6.92 19.30 -38.47
CA LEU A 198 8.08 20.07 -38.93
C LEU A 198 9.31 19.82 -38.06
N TYR A 199 9.16 19.89 -36.73
CA TYR A 199 10.25 19.67 -35.80
C TYR A 199 10.87 18.27 -35.95
N TRP A 200 10.03 17.24 -36.01
CA TRP A 200 10.52 15.86 -36.05
C TRP A 200 11.00 15.41 -37.42
N LYS A 201 10.48 16.02 -38.51
CA LYS A 201 10.99 15.84 -39.87
C LYS A 201 12.41 16.37 -40.01
N ASP A 202 12.68 17.57 -39.49
CA ASP A 202 14.02 18.17 -39.49
C ASP A 202 15.03 17.38 -38.63
N LYS A 203 14.56 16.78 -37.53
CA LYS A 203 15.41 15.92 -36.68
C LYS A 203 15.79 14.58 -37.32
N GLY A 204 15.02 14.07 -38.29
CA GLY A 204 15.33 12.82 -39.01
C GLY A 204 15.37 11.56 -38.14
N THR A 205 14.86 11.59 -36.91
CA THR A 205 14.88 10.44 -35.99
C THR A 205 13.72 9.50 -36.26
N ALA A 206 13.98 8.19 -36.30
CA ALA A 206 12.95 7.17 -36.47
C ALA A 206 12.41 6.67 -35.12
N PHE A 207 11.09 6.68 -34.94
CA PHE A 207 10.43 6.14 -33.75
C PHE A 207 9.23 5.26 -34.12
N THR A 208 8.81 4.42 -33.19
CA THR A 208 7.56 3.63 -33.26
C THR A 208 6.43 4.24 -32.43
N THR A 209 6.72 5.31 -31.69
CA THR A 209 5.87 5.89 -30.64
C THR A 209 5.43 7.32 -30.95
N TRP A 210 5.17 7.62 -32.22
CA TRP A 210 4.75 8.96 -32.65
C TRP A 210 3.47 9.43 -31.96
N ASN A 211 2.48 8.54 -31.80
CA ASN A 211 1.23 8.84 -31.08
C ASN A 211 1.48 9.29 -29.63
N SER A 212 2.28 8.56 -28.86
CA SER A 212 2.63 8.95 -27.48
C SER A 212 3.43 10.25 -27.42
N LYS A 213 4.40 10.43 -28.32
CA LYS A 213 5.18 11.67 -28.42
C LYS A 213 4.31 12.88 -28.75
N PHE A 214 3.30 12.70 -29.60
CA PHE A 214 2.35 13.75 -29.94
C PHE A 214 1.48 14.12 -28.75
N ILE A 215 0.94 13.14 -28.00
CA ILE A 215 0.20 13.39 -26.75
C ILE A 215 1.03 14.23 -25.78
N ASP A 216 2.28 13.85 -25.54
CA ASP A 216 3.18 14.57 -24.64
C ASP A 216 3.52 15.98 -25.14
N HIS A 217 3.64 16.17 -26.45
CA HIS A 217 3.86 17.48 -27.04
C HIS A 217 2.64 18.39 -26.86
N VAL A 218 1.44 17.90 -27.21
CA VAL A 218 0.18 18.65 -27.06
C VAL A 218 -0.07 19.01 -25.61
N LYS A 219 0.08 18.08 -24.66
CA LYS A 219 -0.09 18.35 -23.23
C LYS A 219 0.85 19.46 -22.75
N ARG A 220 2.14 19.38 -23.09
CA ARG A 220 3.13 20.42 -22.73
C ARG A 220 2.78 21.77 -23.33
N ARG A 221 2.38 21.81 -24.60
CA ARG A 221 2.05 23.06 -25.29
C ARG A 221 0.74 23.68 -24.79
N HIS A 222 -0.25 22.85 -24.46
CA HIS A 222 -1.52 23.29 -23.90
C HIS A 222 -1.34 23.86 -22.49
N ILE A 223 -0.55 23.20 -21.62
CA ILE A 223 -0.20 23.74 -20.30
C ILE A 223 0.54 25.06 -20.45
N LEU A 224 1.52 25.14 -21.35
CA LEU A 224 2.28 26.37 -21.59
C LEU A 224 1.37 27.49 -22.11
N ASN A 225 0.45 27.22 -23.05
CA ASN A 225 -0.47 28.23 -23.57
C ASN A 225 -1.52 28.67 -22.52
N ASN A 226 -1.97 27.77 -21.65
CA ASN A 226 -2.83 28.12 -20.52
C ASN A 226 -2.09 28.92 -19.44
N ASN A 227 -0.80 28.63 -19.24
CA ASN A 227 0.05 29.34 -18.27
C ASN A 227 0.72 30.59 -18.84
N LEU A 228 0.75 30.80 -20.16
CA LEU A 228 1.24 32.03 -20.79
C LEU A 228 0.33 33.26 -20.50
N GLY A 229 -0.82 33.05 -19.86
CA GLY A 229 -1.60 34.12 -19.22
C GLY A 229 -1.11 34.50 -17.81
N ASN A 230 -0.19 33.74 -17.22
CA ASN A 230 0.36 33.93 -15.88
C ASN A 230 1.89 33.71 -15.90
N ASP A 231 2.62 34.76 -16.29
CA ASP A 231 4.03 35.05 -16.07
C ASP A 231 5.12 33.97 -16.36
N GLU A 232 6.08 34.41 -17.18
CA GLU A 232 7.22 33.66 -17.73
C GLU A 232 8.28 33.22 -16.70
N GLU A 233 8.01 32.24 -15.82
CA GLU A 233 9.09 31.67 -14.96
C GLU A 233 9.12 30.15 -14.78
N ASP A 234 8.51 29.33 -15.63
CA ASP A 234 8.54 27.87 -15.44
C ASP A 234 9.25 27.09 -16.55
N LYS A 235 10.56 27.35 -16.70
CA LYS A 235 11.50 26.29 -17.13
C LYS A 235 11.85 25.41 -15.92
N LYS A 236 10.89 24.67 -15.37
CA LYS A 236 11.17 23.67 -14.33
C LYS A 236 10.70 22.28 -14.76
N TYR A 237 11.67 21.36 -14.73
CA TYR A 237 11.51 19.92 -14.77
C TYR A 237 10.37 19.49 -13.84
N SER A 238 9.45 18.66 -14.33
CA SER A 238 8.35 18.12 -13.53
C SER A 238 8.88 17.16 -12.47
N GLU A 239 9.22 17.67 -11.29
CA GLU A 239 9.46 16.84 -10.11
C GLU A 239 8.12 16.49 -9.44
N PRO A 240 7.90 15.23 -9.01
CA PRO A 240 6.68 14.85 -8.32
C PRO A 240 6.64 15.47 -6.91
N GLY A 241 5.78 16.48 -6.73
CA GLY A 241 5.42 17.02 -5.40
C GLY A 241 5.86 18.45 -5.15
N LYS A 242 5.08 19.18 -4.34
CA LYS A 242 5.42 20.54 -3.89
C LYS A 242 6.43 20.45 -2.75
N TYR A 243 7.71 20.62 -3.05
CA TYR A 243 8.74 20.78 -2.02
C TYR A 243 8.70 22.19 -1.44
N LYS A 244 8.84 22.31 -0.12
CA LYS A 244 8.91 23.62 0.57
C LYS A 244 10.19 24.41 0.25
N GLN A 245 11.20 23.78 -0.36
CA GLN A 245 12.50 24.39 -0.65
C GLN A 245 13.01 24.06 -2.05
N ASP A 246 13.84 24.95 -2.59
CA ASP A 246 14.33 24.91 -3.97
C ASP A 246 15.35 23.78 -4.21
N PHE A 247 15.55 23.40 -5.47
CA PHE A 247 16.35 22.21 -5.83
C PHE A 247 17.83 22.33 -5.42
N LYS A 248 18.43 23.51 -5.59
CA LYS A 248 19.85 23.74 -5.25
C LYS A 248 20.11 23.63 -3.75
N THR A 249 19.18 24.09 -2.91
CA THR A 249 19.26 24.00 -1.46
C THR A 249 19.20 22.55 -0.96
N ARG A 250 18.35 21.71 -1.56
CA ARG A 250 18.26 20.28 -1.20
C ARG A 250 19.55 19.50 -1.51
N LYS A 251 20.19 19.78 -2.65
CA LYS A 251 21.38 19.02 -3.08
C LYS A 251 22.63 19.29 -2.23
N ASN A 252 22.66 20.42 -1.53
CA ASN A 252 23.74 20.78 -0.61
C ASN A 252 23.47 20.38 0.84
N ASP A 253 22.32 19.76 1.14
CA ASP A 253 21.96 19.37 2.49
C ASP A 253 22.66 18.06 2.88
N ASN A 254 23.91 18.18 3.32
CA ASN A 254 24.74 17.08 3.82
C ASN A 254 24.44 16.72 5.30
N THR A 255 23.29 17.15 5.83
CA THR A 255 22.86 16.85 7.22
C THR A 255 22.74 15.34 7.47
N TRP A 256 22.21 14.58 6.52
CA TRP A 256 22.14 13.10 6.58
C TRP A 256 23.53 12.44 6.73
N ALA A 257 24.57 13.01 6.12
CA ALA A 257 25.90 12.40 6.10
C ALA A 257 26.68 12.64 7.41
N LYS A 258 26.22 13.55 8.27
CA LYS A 258 26.87 13.89 9.54
C LYS A 258 26.35 13.10 10.74
N GLU A 259 25.24 12.37 10.62
CA GLU A 259 24.66 11.59 11.72
C GLU A 259 25.15 10.13 11.76
N ILE A 260 25.94 9.69 10.77
CA ILE A 260 26.56 8.36 10.77
C ILE A 260 27.87 8.44 11.55
N ASN A 261 27.78 8.45 12.89
CA ASN A 261 28.93 8.10 13.73
C ASN A 261 29.13 6.59 13.63
N LEU A 262 30.20 6.18 12.96
CA LEU A 262 30.75 4.83 13.04
C LEU A 262 31.77 4.81 14.19
N ASP A 263 31.27 4.61 15.40
CA ASP A 263 32.05 4.06 16.53
C ASP A 263 31.68 2.58 16.72
#